data_AF-A0A7S2VXU3-F1
#
_entry.id   AF-A0A7S2VXU3-F1
#
_cell.length_a   1.000
_cell.length_b   1.000
_cell.length_c   1.000
_cell.angle_alpha   90.00
_cell.angle_beta   90.00
_cell.angle_gamma   90.00
#
_symmetry.space_group_name_H-M   'P 1'
#
loop_
_entity.id
_entity.type
_entity.pdbx_description
1 polymer ?
#
loop_
_entity_poly.entity_id
_entity_poly.type
_entity_poly.pdbx_seq_one_letter_code
_entity_poly.pdbx_strand_id
1 'polypeptide(L)'
;VPVSNNGARCRLIVYKKELSEEEVKIVSPASLGGLKDPQYLALNPQGKMPLLTVQGNGMNIPESDTICRYLCFRYSNVGPSFLPDNVKSNLIARLHDMYLTTIQGCMYKASPPFGIFGSRKDALAEYQKQLQVIDDVIDDNDGIYLCGEEVSLADATLFPSIVFARHILPKFGIPEDQAIPSKIAKWFDAVKEKDDAFAKVYEELQGGLQTWESNNRWDSIWLAGLGDEEAPTIFDKIIAGEIPAFVVKEDSNLMAFKDINPAAPAHVLVIPKDRNGLSSIRKSSSEHVEILGKLLVAAGEIANDKSLGFGDGARIVINDGKDGGQEVPHLHLHVLGGRALQWPPG
;
A
#
# COMPACT_ATOMS: atom_id res chain seq x y z
N VAL A 1 17.57 -8.58 -14.51
CA VAL A 1 17.81 -7.38 -13.66
C VAL A 1 16.83 -7.42 -12.49
N PRO A 2 17.18 -6.97 -11.26
CA PRO A 2 16.21 -6.99 -10.16
C PRO A 2 14.98 -6.12 -10.39
N VAL A 3 13.86 -6.54 -9.81
CA VAL A 3 12.55 -5.89 -9.86
C VAL A 3 12.58 -4.59 -9.05
N SER A 4 12.46 -3.45 -9.73
CA SER A 4 12.48 -2.14 -9.11
C SER A 4 11.87 -1.09 -10.02
N ASN A 5 10.86 -0.35 -9.54
CA ASN A 5 10.24 0.75 -10.28
C ASN A 5 11.26 1.84 -10.58
N ASN A 6 11.94 2.32 -9.53
CA ASN A 6 12.90 3.40 -9.62
C ASN A 6 14.10 3.01 -10.52
N GLY A 7 14.54 1.75 -10.45
CA GLY A 7 15.58 1.27 -11.36
C GLY A 7 15.10 1.15 -12.80
N ALA A 8 13.88 0.68 -13.02
CA ALA A 8 13.27 0.56 -14.34
C ALA A 8 13.04 1.92 -15.01
N ARG A 9 12.67 2.94 -14.22
CA ARG A 9 12.59 4.35 -14.67
C ARG A 9 13.90 4.80 -15.32
N CYS A 10 15.04 4.54 -14.69
CA CYS A 10 16.35 4.89 -15.27
C CYS A 10 16.68 4.04 -16.50
N ARG A 11 16.40 2.72 -16.46
CA ARG A 11 16.70 1.82 -17.59
C ARG A 11 15.90 2.18 -18.83
N LEU A 12 14.67 2.64 -18.67
CA LEU A 12 13.87 3.09 -19.80
C LEU A 12 14.56 4.22 -20.57
N ILE A 13 15.14 5.19 -19.86
CA ILE A 13 15.91 6.28 -20.48
C ILE A 13 17.16 5.74 -21.19
N VAL A 14 17.90 4.84 -20.54
CA VAL A 14 19.09 4.20 -21.13
C VAL A 14 18.73 3.51 -22.45
N TYR A 15 17.65 2.72 -22.48
CA TYR A 15 17.21 2.01 -23.68
C TYR A 15 16.65 2.95 -24.75
N LYS A 16 15.85 3.94 -24.37
CA LYS A 16 15.29 4.91 -25.31
C LYS A 16 16.33 5.81 -25.97
N LYS A 17 17.40 6.11 -25.26
CA LYS A 17 18.54 6.84 -25.80
C LYS A 17 19.55 5.94 -26.51
N GLU A 18 19.31 4.63 -26.55
CA GLU A 18 20.20 3.66 -27.19
C GLU A 18 21.65 3.73 -26.65
N LEU A 19 21.81 4.04 -25.37
CA LEU A 19 23.14 4.17 -24.77
C LEU A 19 23.82 2.79 -24.70
N SER A 20 25.07 2.76 -25.15
CA SER A 20 25.92 1.57 -25.14
C SER A 20 26.37 1.19 -23.73
N GLU A 21 26.89 -0.03 -23.56
CA GLU A 21 27.47 -0.47 -22.27
C GLU A 21 28.73 0.30 -21.88
N GLU A 22 29.43 0.91 -22.84
CA GLU A 22 30.58 1.78 -22.59
C GLU A 22 30.13 3.12 -21.98
N GLU A 23 28.94 3.60 -22.35
CA GLU A 23 28.37 4.83 -21.83
C GLU A 23 27.68 4.60 -20.49
N VAL A 24 26.79 3.60 -20.40
CA VAL A 24 26.04 3.28 -19.19
C VAL A 24 25.94 1.76 -19.02
N LYS A 25 26.75 1.23 -18.12
CA LYS A 25 26.70 -0.19 -17.76
C LYS A 25 25.64 -0.45 -16.68
N ILE A 26 24.66 -1.30 -16.98
CA ILE A 26 23.65 -1.74 -16.01
C ILE A 26 24.15 -3.00 -15.30
N VAL A 27 24.27 -2.94 -13.97
CA VAL A 27 24.72 -4.06 -13.13
C VAL A 27 23.72 -4.38 -12.03
N SER A 28 23.63 -5.65 -11.65
CA SER A 28 22.86 -6.08 -10.48
C SER A 28 23.60 -5.73 -9.19
N PRO A 29 22.95 -5.19 -8.15
CA PRO A 29 23.58 -5.00 -6.84
C PRO A 29 24.14 -6.31 -6.25
N ALA A 30 23.66 -7.47 -6.70
CA ALA A 30 24.23 -8.77 -6.34
C ALA A 30 25.72 -8.92 -6.73
N SER A 31 26.21 -8.18 -7.73
CA SER A 31 27.64 -8.15 -8.07
C SER A 31 28.50 -7.47 -7.00
N LEU A 32 27.88 -6.76 -6.05
CA LEU A 32 28.49 -6.11 -4.90
C LEU A 32 27.97 -6.71 -3.58
N GLY A 33 27.58 -7.99 -3.57
CA GLY A 33 27.07 -8.67 -2.37
C GLY A 33 25.60 -8.35 -2.01
N GLY A 34 24.97 -7.41 -2.71
CA GLY A 34 23.57 -7.02 -2.51
C GLY A 34 23.40 -5.72 -1.72
N LEU A 35 22.15 -5.27 -1.59
CA LEU A 35 21.81 -3.92 -1.07
C LEU A 35 22.21 -3.67 0.40
N LYS A 36 22.48 -4.74 1.17
CA LYS A 36 22.87 -4.68 2.58
C LYS A 36 24.36 -4.92 2.79
N ASP A 37 25.11 -5.21 1.72
CA ASP A 37 26.54 -5.49 1.82
C ASP A 37 27.30 -4.20 2.16
N PRO A 38 28.33 -4.25 3.03
CA PRO A 38 29.15 -3.09 3.36
C PRO A 38 29.73 -2.37 2.14
N GLN A 39 30.10 -3.08 1.08
CA GLN A 39 30.62 -2.47 -0.15
C GLN A 39 29.55 -1.66 -0.89
N TYR A 40 28.33 -2.18 -0.98
CA TYR A 40 27.21 -1.44 -1.57
C TYR A 40 26.82 -0.23 -0.71
N LEU A 41 26.74 -0.42 0.61
CA LEU A 41 26.37 0.62 1.56
C LEU A 41 27.39 1.77 1.62
N ALA A 42 28.67 1.50 1.31
CA ALA A 42 29.68 2.55 1.17
C ALA A 42 29.40 3.48 -0.03
N LEU A 43 28.72 3.00 -1.07
CA LEU A 43 28.32 3.79 -2.24
C LEU A 43 26.92 4.40 -2.09
N ASN A 44 26.00 3.67 -1.46
CA ASN A 44 24.64 4.10 -1.16
C ASN A 44 24.25 3.71 0.28
N PRO A 45 24.45 4.61 1.26
CA PRO A 45 24.14 4.35 2.66
C PRO A 45 22.67 4.03 2.93
N GLN A 46 21.74 4.44 2.07
CA GLN A 46 20.33 4.10 2.19
C GLN A 46 20.02 2.63 1.86
N GLY A 47 20.95 1.91 1.21
CA GLY A 47 20.76 0.50 0.83
C GLY A 47 19.59 0.30 -0.12
N LYS A 48 19.39 1.25 -1.05
CA LYS A 48 18.30 1.25 -2.04
C LYS A 48 18.85 1.17 -3.45
N MET A 49 17.97 0.88 -4.40
CA MET A 49 18.26 0.99 -5.83
C MET A 49 17.27 1.96 -6.48
N PRO A 50 17.66 2.66 -7.56
CA PRO A 50 18.94 2.58 -8.27
C PRO A 50 20.07 3.34 -7.58
N LEU A 51 21.28 3.12 -8.08
CA LEU A 51 22.50 3.89 -7.79
C LEU A 51 23.25 4.06 -9.11
N LEU A 52 23.64 5.28 -9.45
CA LEU A 52 24.58 5.57 -10.54
C LEU A 52 25.92 6.02 -9.96
N THR A 53 27.01 5.38 -10.38
CA THR A 53 28.37 5.83 -10.08
C THR A 53 28.96 6.49 -11.33
N VAL A 54 29.25 7.78 -11.25
CA VAL A 54 29.78 8.56 -12.36
C VAL A 54 31.30 8.36 -12.44
N GLN A 55 31.74 7.71 -13.52
CA GLN A 55 33.15 7.53 -13.82
C GLN A 55 33.80 8.90 -14.08
N GLY A 56 35.01 9.11 -13.54
CA GLY A 56 35.81 10.32 -13.72
C GLY A 56 35.82 11.28 -12.53
N ASN A 57 34.70 11.46 -11.82
CA ASN A 57 34.64 12.30 -10.61
C ASN A 57 34.29 11.52 -9.32
N GLY A 58 33.92 10.25 -9.43
CA GLY A 58 33.61 9.38 -8.30
C GLY A 58 32.27 9.70 -7.61
N MET A 59 31.41 10.53 -8.21
CA MET A 59 30.11 10.87 -7.63
C MET A 59 29.16 9.67 -7.68
N ASN A 60 28.48 9.42 -6.56
CA ASN A 60 27.44 8.41 -6.41
C ASN A 60 26.07 9.09 -6.29
N ILE A 61 25.14 8.74 -7.17
CA ILE A 61 23.79 9.32 -7.23
C ILE A 61 22.77 8.22 -6.89
N PRO A 62 22.24 8.16 -5.65
CA PRO A 62 21.34 7.09 -5.19
C PRO A 62 19.84 7.45 -5.33
N GLU A 63 19.48 8.33 -6.27
CA GLU A 63 18.10 8.83 -6.44
C GLU A 63 17.71 8.81 -7.93
N SER A 64 16.59 8.16 -8.24
CA SER A 64 16.18 7.84 -9.61
C SER A 64 15.85 9.05 -10.47
N ASP A 65 15.14 10.07 -9.97
CA ASP A 65 14.84 11.26 -10.78
C ASP A 65 16.13 12.04 -11.11
N THR A 66 17.02 12.17 -10.14
CA THR A 66 18.33 12.79 -10.28
C THR A 66 19.19 12.04 -11.29
N ILE A 67 19.20 10.70 -11.24
CA ILE A 67 19.85 9.87 -12.27
C ILE A 67 19.23 10.13 -13.64
N CYS A 68 17.90 10.14 -13.75
CA CYS A 68 17.20 10.35 -15.02
C CYS A 68 17.57 11.71 -15.63
N ARG A 69 17.52 12.78 -14.84
CA ARG A 69 17.90 14.13 -15.28
C ARG A 69 19.38 14.22 -15.66
N TYR A 70 20.26 13.56 -14.90
CA TYR A 70 21.68 13.47 -15.24
C TYR A 70 21.88 12.78 -16.60
N LEU A 71 21.21 11.65 -16.85
CA LEU A 71 21.29 10.94 -18.13
C LEU A 71 20.74 11.80 -19.28
N CYS A 72 19.61 12.50 -19.08
CA CYS A 72 19.05 13.42 -20.07
C CYS A 72 20.01 14.56 -20.42
N PHE A 73 20.64 15.16 -19.40
CA PHE A 73 21.59 16.25 -19.59
C PHE A 73 22.90 15.79 -20.21
N ARG A 74 23.51 14.71 -19.67
CA ARG A 74 24.82 14.20 -20.11
C ARG A 74 24.79 13.68 -21.54
N TYR A 75 23.65 13.12 -21.96
CA TYR A 75 23.43 12.55 -23.29
C TYR A 75 22.34 13.33 -24.04
N SER A 76 22.39 14.66 -23.98
CA SER A 76 21.43 15.54 -24.66
C SER A 76 21.44 15.39 -26.19
N ASN A 77 22.57 14.96 -26.75
CA ASN A 77 22.78 14.83 -28.19
C ASN A 77 22.50 13.41 -28.72
N VAL A 78 21.98 12.51 -27.87
CA VAL A 78 21.70 11.11 -28.22
C VAL A 78 20.26 10.76 -27.85
N GLY A 79 19.52 10.23 -28.83
CA GLY A 79 18.12 9.83 -28.68
C GLY A 79 17.17 10.97 -28.27
N PRO A 80 15.99 10.63 -27.72
CA PRO A 80 14.98 11.62 -27.36
C PRO A 80 15.37 12.45 -26.13
N SER A 81 14.85 13.67 -26.03
CA SER A 81 15.17 14.64 -24.96
C SER A 81 14.66 14.22 -23.57
N PHE A 82 13.47 13.59 -23.49
CA PHE A 82 12.67 13.39 -22.27
C PHE A 82 12.17 14.67 -21.57
N LEU A 83 12.52 15.85 -22.09
CA LEU A 83 12.18 17.15 -21.54
C LEU A 83 11.38 17.97 -22.56
N PRO A 84 10.13 17.58 -22.91
CA PRO A 84 9.29 18.38 -23.78
C PRO A 84 8.92 19.71 -23.09
N ASP A 85 8.56 20.73 -23.88
CA ASP A 85 8.02 22.00 -23.38
C ASP A 85 6.55 21.84 -22.92
N ASN A 86 6.35 20.94 -21.96
CA ASN A 86 5.06 20.65 -21.35
C ASN A 86 5.23 20.49 -19.84
N VAL A 87 4.71 21.46 -19.08
CA VAL A 87 4.80 21.49 -17.60
C VAL A 87 4.22 20.23 -16.95
N LYS A 88 3.26 19.56 -17.61
CA LYS A 88 2.63 18.35 -17.09
C LYS A 88 3.61 17.19 -16.92
N SER A 89 4.68 17.13 -17.71
CA SER A 89 5.72 16.12 -17.56
C SER A 89 6.33 16.13 -16.16
N ASN A 90 6.75 17.33 -15.70
CA ASN A 90 7.27 17.49 -14.34
C ASN A 90 6.17 17.32 -13.28
N LEU A 91 4.94 17.80 -13.53
CA LEU A 91 3.84 17.66 -12.58
C LEU A 91 3.51 16.20 -12.30
N ILE A 92 3.32 15.37 -13.33
CA ILE A 92 3.03 13.94 -13.19
C ILE A 92 4.17 13.22 -12.46
N ALA A 93 5.42 13.50 -12.83
CA ALA A 93 6.56 12.91 -12.14
C ALA A 93 6.59 13.28 -10.64
N ARG A 94 6.28 14.53 -10.28
CA ARG A 94 6.21 14.97 -8.89
C ARG A 94 5.01 14.39 -8.14
N LEU A 95 3.84 14.28 -8.79
CA LEU A 95 2.66 13.64 -8.20
C LEU A 95 2.95 12.18 -7.88
N HIS A 96 3.57 11.47 -8.81
CA HIS A 96 4.04 10.10 -8.60
C HIS A 96 5.02 10.02 -7.42
N ASP A 97 6.11 10.78 -7.45
CA ASP A 97 7.18 10.66 -6.47
C ASP A 97 6.74 11.09 -5.06
N MET A 98 5.86 12.07 -4.92
CA MET A 98 5.43 12.58 -3.61
C MET A 98 4.22 11.87 -3.03
N TYR A 99 3.27 11.46 -3.87
CA TYR A 99 1.98 10.96 -3.38
C TYR A 99 1.73 9.50 -3.72
N LEU A 100 2.21 8.99 -4.85
CA LEU A 100 1.98 7.59 -5.23
C LEU A 100 3.02 6.65 -4.62
N THR A 101 4.32 6.97 -4.74
CA THR A 101 5.40 6.05 -4.31
C THR A 101 5.48 5.90 -2.80
N THR A 102 5.06 6.91 -2.04
CA THR A 102 5.10 6.94 -0.57
C THR A 102 4.14 5.93 0.05
N ILE A 103 3.05 5.61 -0.66
CA ILE A 103 2.01 4.66 -0.25
C ILE A 103 2.09 3.32 -1.01
N GLN A 104 2.84 3.24 -2.11
CA GLN A 104 2.97 2.06 -2.97
C GLN A 104 3.34 0.76 -2.22
N GLY A 105 4.01 0.88 -1.07
CA GLY A 105 4.30 -0.26 -0.21
C GLY A 105 3.06 -1.07 0.21
N CYS A 106 1.86 -0.49 0.18
CA CYS A 106 0.59 -1.20 0.43
C CYS A 106 0.33 -2.36 -0.54
N MET A 107 0.98 -2.38 -1.71
CA MET A 107 0.83 -3.47 -2.67
C MET A 107 1.67 -4.70 -2.32
N TYR A 108 2.79 -4.56 -1.58
CA TYR A 108 3.75 -5.67 -1.48
C TYR A 108 4.53 -5.77 -0.17
N LYS A 109 4.47 -4.79 0.73
CA LYS A 109 5.01 -4.96 2.09
C LYS A 109 4.06 -5.85 2.90
N ALA A 110 4.58 -6.66 3.81
CA ALA A 110 3.78 -7.57 4.63
C ALA A 110 3.07 -6.88 5.81
N SER A 111 3.56 -5.72 6.24
CA SER A 111 3.08 -5.04 7.45
C SER A 111 3.03 -3.52 7.27
N PRO A 112 2.09 -2.84 7.94
CA PRO A 112 2.03 -1.37 8.00
C PRO A 112 3.20 -0.78 8.83
N PRO A 113 3.42 0.55 8.77
CA PRO A 113 2.62 1.53 8.01
C PRO A 113 2.93 1.51 6.51
N PHE A 114 1.90 1.80 5.72
CA PHE A 114 1.98 2.01 4.28
C PHE A 114 1.98 3.51 4.01
N GLY A 115 3.17 4.13 4.11
CA GLY A 115 3.26 5.59 4.16
C GLY A 115 2.75 6.09 5.50
N ILE A 116 1.66 6.85 5.49
CA ILE A 116 1.01 7.36 6.71
C ILE A 116 -0.16 6.49 7.19
N PHE A 117 -0.54 5.47 6.41
CA PHE A 117 -1.71 4.64 6.68
C PHE A 117 -1.33 3.41 7.51
N GLY A 118 -2.05 3.18 8.62
CA GLY A 118 -1.93 1.95 9.41
C GLY A 118 -2.76 0.78 8.83
N SER A 119 -3.79 1.10 8.03
CA SER A 119 -4.65 0.16 7.33
C SER A 119 -4.23 -0.02 5.87
N ARG A 120 -4.10 -1.27 5.42
CA ARG A 120 -3.85 -1.59 4.00
C ARG A 120 -5.01 -1.16 3.11
N LYS A 121 -6.24 -1.37 3.56
CA LYS A 121 -7.46 -1.00 2.83
C LYS A 121 -7.48 0.50 2.52
N ASP A 122 -7.19 1.32 3.54
CA ASP A 122 -7.15 2.78 3.38
C ASP A 122 -5.98 3.21 2.48
N ALA A 123 -4.83 2.55 2.60
CA ALA A 123 -3.68 2.82 1.75
C ALA A 123 -3.92 2.46 0.27
N LEU A 124 -4.62 1.35 0.00
CA LEU A 124 -5.00 0.94 -1.37
C LEU A 124 -6.03 1.91 -1.97
N ALA A 125 -7.00 2.35 -1.18
CA ALA A 125 -7.98 3.36 -1.61
C ALA A 125 -7.30 4.70 -1.93
N GLU A 126 -6.35 5.15 -1.09
CA GLU A 126 -5.56 6.34 -1.39
C GLU A 126 -4.67 6.11 -2.63
N TYR A 127 -4.12 4.91 -2.83
CA TYR A 127 -3.31 4.59 -4.02
C TYR A 127 -4.11 4.76 -5.32
N GLN A 128 -5.32 4.18 -5.39
CA GLN A 128 -6.20 4.34 -6.55
C GLN A 128 -6.63 5.80 -6.76
N LYS A 129 -6.91 6.53 -5.67
CA LYS A 129 -7.21 7.97 -5.75
C LYS A 129 -6.02 8.77 -6.30
N GLN A 130 -4.80 8.48 -5.88
CA GLN A 130 -3.61 9.18 -6.41
C GLN A 130 -3.34 8.83 -7.88
N LEU A 131 -3.66 7.61 -8.32
CA LEU A 131 -3.68 7.30 -9.75
C LEU A 131 -4.72 8.15 -10.49
N GLN A 132 -5.92 8.34 -9.94
CA GLN A 132 -6.94 9.19 -10.56
C GLN A 132 -6.48 10.65 -10.66
N VAL A 133 -5.83 11.18 -9.61
CA VAL A 133 -5.26 12.54 -9.65
C VAL A 133 -4.24 12.69 -10.79
N ILE A 134 -3.41 11.66 -11.04
CA ILE A 134 -2.48 11.66 -12.16
C ILE A 134 -3.23 11.58 -13.50
N ASP A 135 -4.23 10.70 -13.60
CA ASP A 135 -5.06 10.51 -14.81
C ASP A 135 -5.74 11.82 -15.25
N ASP A 136 -6.25 12.59 -14.30
CA ASP A 136 -6.91 13.88 -14.56
C ASP A 136 -5.97 14.92 -15.19
N VAL A 137 -4.66 14.81 -14.96
CA VAL A 137 -3.65 15.72 -15.53
C VAL A 137 -3.26 15.33 -16.96
N ILE A 138 -3.39 14.04 -17.33
CA ILE A 138 -2.98 13.52 -18.64
C ILE A 138 -3.70 14.28 -19.77
N ASP A 139 -2.91 14.74 -20.74
CA ASP A 139 -3.40 15.40 -21.95
C ASP A 139 -4.26 14.44 -22.76
N ASP A 140 -5.43 14.90 -23.19
CA ASP A 140 -6.19 14.21 -24.22
C ASP A 140 -5.52 14.51 -25.56
N ASN A 141 -4.71 13.56 -26.03
CA ASN A 141 -3.91 13.72 -27.24
C ASN A 141 -3.89 12.42 -28.06
N ASP A 142 -3.58 12.55 -29.35
CA ASP A 142 -3.52 11.43 -30.30
C ASP A 142 -2.18 10.66 -30.25
N GLY A 143 -1.20 11.19 -29.51
CA GLY A 143 0.08 10.56 -29.27
C GLY A 143 0.00 9.35 -28.33
N ILE A 144 1.10 8.61 -28.24
CA ILE A 144 1.19 7.45 -27.35
C ILE A 144 1.77 7.79 -25.97
N TYR A 145 2.33 8.99 -25.78
CA TYR A 145 2.98 9.39 -24.53
C TYR A 145 2.08 10.31 -23.69
N LEU A 146 2.37 10.39 -22.38
CA LEU A 146 1.53 11.08 -21.40
C LEU A 146 1.35 12.59 -21.67
N CYS A 147 2.36 13.22 -22.28
CA CYS A 147 2.48 14.67 -22.38
C CYS A 147 2.66 15.17 -23.82
N GLY A 148 2.16 14.41 -24.81
CA GLY A 148 2.19 14.76 -26.23
C GLY A 148 2.83 13.69 -27.12
N GLU A 149 3.45 14.13 -28.22
CA GLU A 149 4.06 13.24 -29.23
C GLU A 149 5.44 12.72 -28.84
N GLU A 150 6.12 13.37 -27.89
CA GLU A 150 7.46 13.00 -27.44
C GLU A 150 7.44 12.31 -26.09
N VAL A 151 8.30 11.29 -25.94
CA VAL A 151 8.53 10.64 -24.64
C VAL A 151 9.06 11.64 -23.62
N SER A 152 8.60 11.53 -22.38
CA SER A 152 8.92 12.48 -21.32
C SER A 152 9.35 11.79 -20.02
N LEU A 153 9.90 12.57 -19.08
CA LEU A 153 10.17 12.07 -17.72
C LEU A 153 8.91 11.51 -17.06
N ALA A 154 7.70 12.03 -17.34
CA ALA A 154 6.47 11.46 -16.81
C ALA A 154 6.30 10.00 -17.22
N ASP A 155 6.56 9.67 -18.49
CA ASP A 155 6.40 8.31 -19.01
C ASP A 155 7.37 7.34 -18.32
N ALA A 156 8.65 7.73 -18.24
CA ALA A 156 9.67 6.94 -17.54
C ALA A 156 9.34 6.75 -16.06
N THR A 157 8.73 7.76 -15.44
CA THR A 157 8.39 7.75 -14.02
C THR A 157 7.21 6.83 -13.72
N LEU A 158 6.11 7.00 -14.46
CA LEU A 158 4.86 6.34 -14.15
C LEU A 158 4.86 4.87 -14.61
N PHE A 159 5.51 4.55 -15.73
CA PHE A 159 5.34 3.27 -16.41
C PHE A 159 5.67 2.06 -15.51
N PRO A 160 6.83 2.01 -14.82
CA PRO A 160 7.15 0.88 -13.96
C PRO A 160 6.14 0.67 -12.83
N SER A 161 5.56 1.74 -12.30
CA SER A 161 4.56 1.66 -11.24
C SER A 161 3.23 1.13 -11.74
N ILE A 162 2.86 1.41 -12.99
CA ILE A 162 1.68 0.83 -13.62
C ILE A 162 1.87 -0.66 -13.95
N VAL A 163 3.08 -1.10 -14.29
CA VAL A 163 3.38 -2.55 -14.41
C VAL A 163 3.05 -3.27 -13.10
N PHE A 164 3.47 -2.69 -11.97
CA PHE A 164 3.17 -3.25 -10.64
C PHE A 164 1.68 -3.17 -10.32
N ALA A 165 1.04 -2.02 -10.53
CA ALA A 165 -0.36 -1.81 -10.20
C ALA A 165 -1.26 -2.82 -10.93
N ARG A 166 -1.07 -3.01 -12.24
CA ARG A 166 -1.84 -3.99 -13.03
C ARG A 166 -1.61 -5.43 -12.60
N HIS A 167 -0.41 -5.78 -12.16
CA HIS A 167 -0.08 -7.13 -11.72
C HIS A 167 -0.60 -7.43 -10.31
N ILE A 168 -0.56 -6.44 -9.42
CA ILE A 168 -0.68 -6.65 -7.98
C ILE A 168 -2.04 -6.24 -7.44
N LEU A 169 -2.65 -5.14 -7.89
CA LEU A 169 -3.94 -4.68 -7.37
C LEU A 169 -5.05 -5.74 -7.48
N PRO A 170 -5.15 -6.53 -8.58
CA PRO A 170 -6.15 -7.60 -8.67
C PRO A 170 -6.10 -8.64 -7.57
N LYS A 171 -4.93 -8.85 -6.95
CA LYS A 171 -4.77 -9.78 -5.84
C LYS A 171 -5.53 -9.34 -4.60
N PHE A 172 -5.80 -8.04 -4.45
CA PHE A 172 -6.56 -7.46 -3.35
C PHE A 172 -8.07 -7.39 -3.63
N GLY A 173 -8.57 -8.14 -4.61
CA GLY A 173 -9.98 -8.16 -5.00
C GLY A 173 -10.43 -6.95 -5.83
N ILE A 174 -9.50 -6.12 -6.31
CA ILE A 174 -9.78 -4.99 -7.19
C ILE A 174 -9.90 -5.51 -8.63
N PRO A 175 -11.05 -5.37 -9.32
CA PRO A 175 -11.18 -5.85 -10.70
C PRO A 175 -10.10 -5.25 -11.64
N GLU A 176 -9.63 -6.03 -12.63
CA GLU A 176 -8.55 -5.60 -13.53
C GLU A 176 -8.87 -4.30 -14.28
N ASP A 177 -10.14 -4.12 -14.66
CA ASP A 177 -10.67 -2.92 -15.34
C ASP A 177 -10.82 -1.71 -14.41
N GLN A 178 -10.71 -1.92 -13.09
CA GLN A 178 -10.77 -0.88 -12.05
C GLN A 178 -9.43 -0.65 -11.36
N ALA A 179 -8.41 -1.47 -11.66
CA ALA A 179 -7.10 -1.39 -11.05
C ALA A 179 -6.40 -0.05 -11.36
N ILE A 180 -6.57 0.46 -12.58
CA ILE A 180 -5.97 1.72 -13.03
C ILE A 180 -6.99 2.57 -13.80
N PRO A 181 -6.91 3.91 -13.70
CA PRO A 181 -7.77 4.83 -14.46
C PRO A 181 -7.60 4.73 -15.99
N SER A 182 -8.61 5.21 -16.71
CA SER A 182 -8.78 4.94 -18.14
C SER A 182 -7.71 5.56 -19.06
N LYS A 183 -7.25 6.79 -18.83
CA LYS A 183 -6.21 7.40 -19.69
C LYS A 183 -4.85 6.77 -19.41
N ILE A 184 -4.54 6.49 -18.15
CA ILE A 184 -3.36 5.72 -17.76
C ILE A 184 -3.38 4.33 -18.42
N ALA A 185 -4.52 3.64 -18.41
CA ALA A 185 -4.65 2.33 -19.06
C ALA A 185 -4.39 2.42 -20.57
N LYS A 186 -5.07 3.35 -21.27
CA LYS A 186 -4.89 3.60 -22.70
C LYS A 186 -3.44 3.91 -23.04
N TRP A 187 -2.81 4.82 -22.29
CA TRP A 187 -1.40 5.18 -22.46
C TRP A 187 -0.48 3.97 -22.25
N PHE A 188 -0.65 3.26 -21.14
CA PHE A 188 0.19 2.12 -20.78
C PHE A 188 0.15 1.03 -21.85
N ASP A 189 -1.04 0.70 -22.35
CA ASP A 189 -1.19 -0.29 -23.42
C ASP A 189 -0.55 0.20 -24.72
N ALA A 190 -0.74 1.47 -25.09
CA ALA A 190 -0.17 2.04 -26.30
C ALA A 190 1.38 2.04 -26.28
N VAL A 191 2.02 2.52 -25.21
CA VAL A 191 3.50 2.51 -25.13
C VAL A 191 4.04 1.10 -25.04
N LYS A 192 3.39 0.20 -24.30
CA LYS A 192 3.84 -1.19 -24.20
C LYS A 192 3.79 -1.92 -25.55
N GLU A 193 2.80 -1.63 -26.38
CA GLU A 193 2.63 -2.27 -27.70
C GLU A 193 3.53 -1.64 -28.77
N LYS A 194 3.66 -0.31 -28.77
CA LYS A 194 4.23 0.44 -29.90
C LYS A 194 5.68 0.88 -29.68
N ASP A 195 6.26 0.60 -28.53
CA ASP A 195 7.56 1.12 -28.13
C ASP A 195 8.47 0.03 -27.53
N ASP A 196 9.50 -0.34 -28.29
CA ASP A 196 10.42 -1.44 -27.95
C ASP A 196 11.10 -1.26 -26.59
N ALA A 197 11.42 -0.03 -26.20
CA ALA A 197 12.07 0.22 -24.90
C ALA A 197 11.11 -0.02 -23.74
N PHE A 198 9.84 0.37 -23.89
CA PHE A 198 8.79 0.11 -22.89
C PHE A 198 8.45 -1.37 -22.84
N ALA A 199 8.32 -2.04 -23.99
CA ALA A 199 8.12 -3.48 -24.08
C ALA A 199 9.24 -4.25 -23.36
N LYS A 200 10.50 -3.90 -23.60
CA LYS A 200 11.65 -4.50 -22.93
C LYS A 200 11.61 -4.30 -21.41
N VAL A 201 11.36 -3.08 -20.94
CA VAL A 201 11.27 -2.79 -19.49
C VAL A 201 10.09 -3.55 -18.86
N TYR A 202 8.97 -3.67 -19.57
CA TYR A 202 7.82 -4.45 -19.12
C TYR A 202 8.20 -5.92 -18.91
N GLU A 203 8.85 -6.56 -19.89
CA GLU A 203 9.28 -7.95 -19.78
C GLU A 203 10.24 -8.19 -18.60
N GLU A 204 11.20 -7.28 -18.38
CA GLU A 204 12.12 -7.36 -17.24
C GLU A 204 11.39 -7.30 -15.89
N LEU A 205 10.41 -6.40 -15.76
CA LEU A 205 9.63 -6.24 -14.54
C LEU A 205 8.70 -7.44 -14.34
N GLN A 206 8.04 -7.91 -15.40
CA GLN A 206 7.17 -9.08 -15.37
C GLN A 206 7.92 -10.35 -14.97
N GLY A 207 9.09 -10.62 -15.55
CA GLY A 207 9.88 -11.82 -15.20
C GLY A 207 10.24 -11.87 -13.72
N GLY A 208 10.51 -10.72 -13.10
CA GLY A 208 10.78 -10.70 -11.68
C GLY A 208 9.52 -10.63 -10.79
N LEU A 209 8.40 -10.09 -11.25
CA LEU A 209 7.10 -10.26 -10.58
C LEU A 209 6.66 -11.75 -10.60
N GLN A 210 6.91 -12.47 -11.69
CA GLN A 210 6.72 -13.93 -11.76
C GLN A 210 7.64 -14.66 -10.77
N THR A 211 8.86 -14.16 -10.57
CA THR A 211 9.75 -14.69 -9.52
C THR A 211 9.17 -14.47 -8.12
N TRP A 212 8.39 -13.41 -7.88
CA TRP A 212 7.66 -13.24 -6.62
C TRP A 212 6.52 -14.26 -6.49
N GLU A 213 5.76 -14.51 -7.56
CA GLU A 213 4.72 -15.55 -7.58
C GLU A 213 5.30 -16.92 -7.19
N SER A 214 6.37 -17.35 -7.87
CA SER A 214 7.00 -18.66 -7.63
C SER A 214 7.61 -18.81 -6.24
N ASN A 215 7.86 -17.71 -5.54
CA ASN A 215 8.37 -17.69 -4.17
C ASN A 215 7.25 -17.50 -3.13
N ASN A 216 5.99 -17.71 -3.50
CA ASN A 216 4.83 -17.62 -2.62
C ASN A 216 4.76 -16.27 -1.88
N ARG A 217 5.06 -15.18 -2.61
CA ARG A 217 5.16 -13.84 -2.02
C ARG A 217 3.88 -13.40 -1.31
N TRP A 218 2.73 -13.83 -1.81
CA TRP A 218 1.41 -13.35 -1.40
C TRP A 218 0.85 -14.08 -0.18
N ASP A 219 1.31 -15.29 0.12
CA ASP A 219 0.84 -16.14 1.22
C ASP A 219 0.94 -15.49 2.61
N SER A 220 1.78 -14.45 2.73
CA SER A 220 1.98 -13.71 3.98
C SER A 220 1.31 -12.33 4.00
N ILE A 221 0.58 -11.98 2.94
CA ILE A 221 0.00 -10.65 2.74
C ILE A 221 -1.53 -10.75 2.88
N TRP A 222 -2.04 -10.03 3.88
CA TRP A 222 -3.49 -9.86 4.11
C TRP A 222 -4.19 -9.30 2.87
N LEU A 223 -5.35 -9.85 2.54
CA LEU A 223 -6.18 -9.60 1.35
C LEU A 223 -5.59 -10.08 0.02
N ALA A 224 -4.31 -10.48 -0.06
CA ALA A 224 -3.70 -10.99 -1.29
C ALA A 224 -3.54 -12.52 -1.30
N GLY A 225 -3.03 -13.09 -0.20
CA GLY A 225 -2.95 -14.54 0.00
C GLY A 225 -3.54 -15.01 1.32
N LEU A 226 -3.64 -14.13 2.31
CA LEU A 226 -4.37 -14.37 3.56
C LEU A 226 -5.76 -13.71 3.48
N GLY A 227 -6.76 -14.36 4.05
CA GLY A 227 -8.12 -13.83 4.16
C GLY A 227 -8.84 -14.35 5.38
N ASP A 228 -10.03 -13.81 5.61
CA ASP A 228 -10.92 -14.31 6.65
C ASP A 228 -11.70 -15.51 6.11
N GLU A 229 -11.34 -16.70 6.58
CA GLU A 229 -11.97 -17.96 6.17
C GLU A 229 -13.09 -18.40 7.14
N GLU A 230 -13.33 -17.65 8.21
CA GLU A 230 -14.34 -18.02 9.20
C GLU A 230 -15.75 -17.65 8.74
N ALA A 231 -16.74 -18.46 9.12
CA ALA A 231 -18.13 -18.17 8.81
C ALA A 231 -18.60 -16.84 9.45
N PRO A 232 -19.59 -16.16 8.86
CA PRO A 232 -20.23 -15.00 9.48
C PRO A 232 -20.82 -15.34 10.86
N THR A 233 -20.63 -14.44 11.81
CA THR A 233 -21.10 -14.52 13.19
C THR A 233 -22.37 -13.71 13.40
N ILE A 234 -22.92 -13.77 14.62
CA ILE A 234 -24.03 -12.92 15.03
C ILE A 234 -23.68 -11.43 14.94
N PHE A 235 -22.42 -11.05 15.17
CA PHE A 235 -21.98 -9.66 15.08
C PHE A 235 -21.93 -9.17 13.63
N ASP A 236 -21.53 -10.02 12.69
CA ASP A 236 -21.60 -9.70 11.26
C ASP A 236 -23.05 -9.43 10.82
N LYS A 237 -24.02 -10.18 11.35
CA LYS A 237 -25.45 -9.94 11.12
C LYS A 237 -25.96 -8.64 11.74
N ILE A 238 -25.45 -8.25 12.91
CA ILE A 238 -25.74 -6.95 13.53
C ILE A 238 -25.16 -5.82 12.67
N ILE A 239 -23.91 -5.95 12.22
CA ILE A 239 -23.24 -4.97 11.34
C ILE A 239 -24.01 -4.81 10.03
N ALA A 240 -24.55 -5.90 9.48
CA ALA A 240 -25.38 -5.90 8.28
C ALA A 240 -26.82 -5.40 8.51
N GLY A 241 -27.24 -5.17 9.76
CA GLY A 241 -28.61 -4.74 10.11
C GLY A 241 -29.66 -5.84 9.99
N GLU A 242 -29.26 -7.10 9.84
CA GLU A 242 -30.17 -8.26 9.78
C GLU A 242 -30.79 -8.58 11.15
N ILE A 243 -30.07 -8.22 12.22
CA ILE A 243 -30.49 -8.43 13.61
C ILE A 243 -30.43 -7.09 14.35
N PRO A 244 -31.49 -6.70 15.07
CA PRO A 244 -31.50 -5.44 15.79
C PRO A 244 -30.50 -5.45 16.95
N ALA A 245 -29.81 -4.32 17.14
CA ALA A 245 -28.99 -4.06 18.31
C ALA A 245 -29.22 -2.61 18.78
N PHE A 246 -29.08 -2.36 20.08
CA PHE A 246 -29.08 -1.00 20.60
C PHE A 246 -27.69 -0.39 20.40
N VAL A 247 -27.46 0.17 19.21
CA VAL A 247 -26.19 0.81 18.82
C VAL A 247 -26.01 2.12 19.59
N VAL A 248 -24.86 2.27 20.23
CA VAL A 248 -24.49 3.47 21.03
C VAL A 248 -23.38 4.29 20.36
N LYS A 249 -22.58 3.67 19.50
CA LYS A 249 -21.54 4.34 18.71
C LYS A 249 -21.31 3.54 17.42
N GLU A 250 -21.15 4.23 16.30
CA GLU A 250 -20.80 3.60 15.03
C GLU A 250 -19.98 4.58 14.18
N ASP A 251 -18.94 4.06 13.52
CA ASP A 251 -18.23 4.77 12.47
C ASP A 251 -17.89 3.81 11.29
N SER A 252 -16.96 4.20 10.42
CA SER A 252 -16.56 3.38 9.27
C SER A 252 -15.76 2.12 9.64
N ASN A 253 -15.15 2.08 10.83
CA ASN A 253 -14.24 1.03 11.28
C ASN A 253 -14.85 0.13 12.36
N LEU A 254 -15.65 0.69 13.28
CA LEU A 254 -16.14 -0.01 14.47
C LEU A 254 -17.62 0.27 14.75
N MET A 255 -18.20 -0.61 15.55
CA MET A 255 -19.55 -0.48 16.07
C MET A 255 -19.53 -0.84 17.56
N ALA A 256 -20.33 -0.13 18.36
CA ALA A 256 -20.57 -0.47 19.75
C ALA A 256 -22.06 -0.48 20.06
N PHE A 257 -22.50 -1.47 20.82
CA PHE A 257 -23.91 -1.68 21.15
C PHE A 257 -24.07 -2.34 22.52
N LYS A 258 -25.24 -2.18 23.13
CA LYS A 258 -25.53 -2.80 24.44
C LYS A 258 -25.61 -4.31 24.30
N ASP A 259 -24.99 -5.00 25.26
CA ASP A 259 -25.13 -6.45 25.36
C ASP A 259 -26.59 -6.81 25.74
N ILE A 260 -27.13 -7.86 25.12
CA ILE A 260 -28.48 -8.35 25.39
C ILE A 260 -28.55 -9.13 26.72
N ASN A 261 -27.42 -9.62 27.22
CA ASN A 261 -27.24 -10.32 28.48
C ASN A 261 -26.23 -9.55 29.37
N PRO A 262 -26.61 -8.39 29.92
CA PRO A 262 -25.68 -7.52 30.64
C PRO A 262 -25.12 -8.15 31.92
N ALA A 263 -23.78 -8.20 32.07
CA ALA A 263 -23.08 -8.65 33.29
C ALA A 263 -22.90 -7.54 34.34
N ALA A 264 -23.22 -6.30 33.97
CA ALA A 264 -23.22 -5.12 34.83
C ALA A 264 -24.32 -4.15 34.37
N PRO A 265 -24.78 -3.20 35.22
CA PRO A 265 -25.82 -2.24 34.85
C PRO A 265 -25.55 -1.48 33.55
N ALA A 266 -24.29 -1.13 33.29
CA ALA A 266 -23.83 -0.72 31.98
C ALA A 266 -22.94 -1.84 31.39
N HIS A 267 -23.35 -2.40 30.25
CA HIS A 267 -22.58 -3.40 29.50
C HIS A 267 -22.69 -3.09 28.00
N VAL A 268 -21.57 -2.69 27.41
CA VAL A 268 -21.48 -2.38 25.98
C VAL A 268 -20.39 -3.23 25.35
N LEU A 269 -20.66 -3.79 24.18
CA LEU A 269 -19.68 -4.47 23.35
C LEU A 269 -19.13 -3.49 22.32
N VAL A 270 -17.81 -3.49 22.11
CA VAL A 270 -17.14 -2.72 21.05
C VAL A 270 -16.45 -3.70 20.11
N ILE A 271 -16.80 -3.61 18.82
CA ILE A 271 -16.34 -4.57 17.80
C ILE A 271 -15.81 -3.85 16.55
N PRO A 272 -14.85 -4.43 15.83
CA PRO A 272 -14.55 -3.97 14.48
C PRO A 272 -15.70 -4.34 13.54
N LYS A 273 -16.06 -3.44 12.61
CA LYS A 273 -17.03 -3.74 11.53
C LYS A 273 -16.46 -4.67 10.48
N ASP A 274 -15.17 -4.55 10.23
CA ASP A 274 -14.39 -5.45 9.40
C ASP A 274 -13.36 -6.13 10.29
N ARG A 275 -13.64 -7.38 10.67
CA ARG A 275 -12.77 -8.10 11.60
C ARG A 275 -11.44 -8.50 10.98
N ASN A 276 -11.30 -8.50 9.65
CA ASN A 276 -10.06 -8.87 8.97
C ASN A 276 -9.40 -10.14 9.57
N GLY A 277 -10.17 -11.21 9.80
CA GLY A 277 -9.66 -12.45 10.40
C GLY A 277 -9.41 -12.40 11.93
N LEU A 278 -9.68 -11.28 12.61
CA LEU A 278 -9.69 -11.16 14.06
C LEU A 278 -10.92 -11.84 14.68
N SER A 279 -11.00 -13.16 14.55
CA SER A 279 -11.99 -13.92 15.31
C SER A 279 -11.68 -13.96 16.81
N SER A 280 -10.45 -13.64 17.21
CA SER A 280 -10.00 -13.53 18.61
C SER A 280 -8.72 -12.71 18.72
N ILE A 281 -8.37 -12.24 19.92
CA ILE A 281 -7.18 -11.38 20.12
C ILE A 281 -5.86 -12.12 19.81
N ARG A 282 -5.80 -13.45 20.01
CA ARG A 282 -4.63 -14.27 19.66
C ARG A 282 -4.35 -14.36 18.15
N LYS A 283 -5.31 -13.95 17.29
CA LYS A 283 -5.12 -13.83 15.84
C LYS A 283 -4.64 -12.44 15.40
N SER A 284 -4.42 -11.52 16.34
CA SER A 284 -3.89 -10.20 16.02
C SER A 284 -2.51 -10.25 15.38
N SER A 285 -2.21 -9.23 14.57
CA SER A 285 -0.96 -9.11 13.82
C SER A 285 -0.64 -7.62 13.66
N SER A 286 0.47 -7.28 13.00
CA SER A 286 0.81 -5.89 12.71
C SER A 286 -0.26 -5.15 11.90
N GLU A 287 -1.03 -5.86 11.06
CA GLU A 287 -2.15 -5.30 10.29
C GLU A 287 -3.29 -4.79 11.19
N HIS A 288 -3.39 -5.31 12.41
CA HIS A 288 -4.47 -5.02 13.33
C HIS A 288 -4.17 -3.89 14.31
N VAL A 289 -2.95 -3.35 14.31
CA VAL A 289 -2.51 -2.34 15.29
C VAL A 289 -3.44 -1.12 15.31
N GLU A 290 -3.80 -0.60 14.14
CA GLU A 290 -4.65 0.59 14.04
C GLU A 290 -6.07 0.31 14.56
N ILE A 291 -6.70 -0.78 14.14
CA ILE A 291 -8.07 -1.10 14.58
C ILE A 291 -8.11 -1.42 16.08
N LEU A 292 -7.14 -2.14 16.61
CA LEU A 292 -7.04 -2.42 18.06
C LEU A 292 -6.92 -1.12 18.88
N GLY A 293 -6.13 -0.16 18.40
CA GLY A 293 -6.05 1.17 18.99
C GLY A 293 -7.39 1.90 18.98
N LYS A 294 -8.08 1.90 17.83
CA LYS A 294 -9.42 2.50 17.68
C LYS A 294 -10.44 1.88 18.64
N LEU A 295 -10.45 0.55 18.78
CA LEU A 295 -11.36 -0.16 19.70
C LEU A 295 -11.13 0.25 21.17
N LEU A 296 -9.86 0.37 21.59
CA LEU A 296 -9.52 0.78 22.96
C LEU A 296 -9.89 2.24 23.23
N VAL A 297 -9.69 3.14 22.27
CA VAL A 297 -10.13 4.54 22.38
C VAL A 297 -11.65 4.61 22.51
N ALA A 298 -12.39 3.90 21.64
CA ALA A 298 -13.84 3.85 21.70
C ALA A 298 -14.34 3.27 23.03
N ALA A 299 -13.69 2.22 23.56
CA ALA A 299 -14.02 1.66 24.88
C ALA A 299 -13.84 2.70 26.00
N GLY A 300 -12.79 3.52 25.94
CA GLY A 300 -12.57 4.62 26.88
C GLY A 300 -13.63 5.72 26.77
N GLU A 301 -14.04 6.09 25.56
CA GLU A 301 -15.13 7.05 25.34
C GLU A 301 -16.45 6.54 25.92
N ILE A 302 -16.80 5.29 25.63
CA ILE A 302 -18.03 4.63 26.12
C ILE A 302 -18.03 4.54 27.66
N ALA A 303 -16.89 4.18 28.26
CA ALA A 303 -16.74 4.12 29.71
C ALA A 303 -16.94 5.48 30.40
N ASN A 304 -16.69 6.59 29.70
CA ASN A 304 -16.90 7.95 30.22
C ASN A 304 -18.33 8.46 30.01
N ASP A 305 -19.16 7.76 29.22
CA ASP A 305 -20.51 8.20 28.89
C ASP A 305 -21.51 7.85 30.00
N LYS A 306 -21.80 8.84 30.85
CA LYS A 306 -22.78 8.73 31.94
C LYS A 306 -24.20 8.47 31.44
N SER A 307 -24.53 8.85 30.20
CA SER A 307 -25.88 8.63 29.64
C SER A 307 -26.15 7.15 29.36
N LEU A 308 -25.09 6.35 29.19
CA LEU A 308 -25.16 4.91 29.03
C LEU A 308 -25.21 4.16 30.38
N GLY A 309 -25.22 4.88 31.50
CA GLY A 309 -25.26 4.31 32.85
C GLY A 309 -23.88 4.00 33.43
N PHE A 310 -22.78 4.42 32.78
CA PHE A 310 -21.45 4.29 33.37
C PHE A 310 -21.26 5.27 34.54
N GLY A 311 -20.56 4.80 35.58
CA GLY A 311 -20.19 5.58 36.76
C GLY A 311 -18.77 6.13 36.64
N ASP A 312 -18.09 6.39 37.75
CA ASP A 312 -16.71 6.93 37.76
C ASP A 312 -15.62 5.87 37.48
N GLY A 313 -16.01 4.73 36.94
CA GLY A 313 -15.10 3.65 36.57
C GLY A 313 -15.79 2.60 35.70
N ALA A 314 -14.97 1.87 34.97
CA ALA A 314 -15.37 0.74 34.16
C ALA A 314 -14.29 -0.35 34.18
N ARG A 315 -14.67 -1.57 33.82
CA ARG A 315 -13.75 -2.66 33.50
C ARG A 315 -13.85 -2.93 32.01
N ILE A 316 -12.71 -2.93 31.32
CA ILE A 316 -12.61 -3.35 29.94
C ILE A 316 -12.09 -4.78 29.91
N VAL A 317 -12.80 -5.69 29.26
CA VAL A 317 -12.43 -7.11 29.18
C VAL A 317 -12.35 -7.53 27.71
N ILE A 318 -11.30 -8.27 27.36
CA ILE A 318 -11.20 -8.98 26.09
C ILE A 318 -11.06 -10.45 26.43
N ASN A 319 -12.11 -11.21 26.14
CA ASN A 319 -12.12 -12.65 26.33
C ASN A 319 -11.48 -13.34 25.11
N ASP A 320 -10.70 -14.39 25.35
CA ASP A 320 -9.93 -15.05 24.30
C ASP A 320 -10.05 -16.57 24.38
N GLY A 321 -10.73 -17.16 23.41
CA GLY A 321 -11.00 -18.59 23.35
C GLY A 321 -12.01 -19.07 24.40
N LYS A 322 -12.35 -20.36 24.32
CA LYS A 322 -13.40 -21.00 25.12
C LYS A 322 -13.16 -20.87 26.62
N ASP A 323 -11.95 -21.17 27.09
CA ASP A 323 -11.61 -21.13 28.51
C ASP A 323 -11.51 -19.69 29.05
N GLY A 324 -11.31 -18.72 28.16
CA GLY A 324 -11.36 -17.29 28.47
C GLY A 324 -12.77 -16.70 28.45
N GLY A 325 -13.81 -17.51 28.17
CA GLY A 325 -15.20 -17.04 28.12
C GLY A 325 -15.57 -16.30 26.83
N GLN A 326 -14.83 -16.51 25.73
CA GLN A 326 -15.20 -15.92 24.44
C GLN A 326 -16.34 -16.70 23.81
N GLU A 327 -17.51 -16.06 23.66
CA GLU A 327 -18.72 -16.70 23.11
C GLU A 327 -18.85 -16.53 21.59
N VAL A 328 -18.48 -15.36 21.07
CA VAL A 328 -18.56 -15.05 19.64
C VAL A 328 -17.14 -14.98 19.04
N PRO A 329 -16.83 -15.74 17.97
CA PRO A 329 -15.53 -15.72 17.31
C PRO A 329 -15.39 -14.48 16.40
N HIS A 330 -15.50 -13.32 17.03
CA HIS A 330 -15.33 -11.98 16.46
C HIS A 330 -14.76 -11.14 17.58
N LEU A 331 -13.58 -10.54 17.41
CA LEU A 331 -12.94 -9.77 18.49
C LEU A 331 -13.90 -8.71 19.03
N HIS A 332 -14.14 -8.75 20.34
CA HIS A 332 -14.99 -7.78 21.01
C HIS A 332 -14.42 -7.41 22.38
N LEU A 333 -14.57 -6.13 22.73
CA LEU A 333 -14.27 -5.61 24.04
C LEU A 333 -15.59 -5.50 24.81
N HIS A 334 -15.63 -6.04 26.01
CA HIS A 334 -16.68 -5.76 26.98
C HIS A 334 -16.32 -4.51 27.77
N VAL A 335 -17.22 -3.52 27.79
CA VAL A 335 -17.13 -2.33 28.62
C VAL A 335 -18.19 -2.46 29.72
N LEU A 336 -17.75 -2.74 30.95
CA LEU A 336 -18.61 -3.04 32.09
C LEU A 336 -18.57 -1.91 33.12
N GLY A 337 -19.72 -1.47 33.62
CA GLY A 337 -19.80 -0.40 34.61
C GLY A 337 -21.17 -0.22 35.25
N GLY A 338 -21.39 0.96 35.83
CA GLY A 338 -22.65 1.34 36.50
C GLY A 338 -22.80 0.78 37.92
N ARG A 339 -21.76 0.13 38.45
CA ARG A 339 -21.62 -0.28 39.87
C ARG A 339 -20.16 -0.50 40.20
N ALA A 340 -19.83 -0.61 41.50
CA ALA A 340 -18.54 -1.14 41.92
C ALA A 340 -18.40 -2.61 41.47
N LEU A 341 -17.31 -2.92 40.75
CA LEU A 341 -16.98 -4.26 40.28
C LEU A 341 -16.02 -4.95 41.26
N GLN A 342 -16.25 -6.23 41.56
CA GLN A 342 -15.50 -6.97 42.58
C GLN A 342 -14.17 -7.53 42.06
N TRP A 343 -13.21 -7.79 42.96
CA TRP A 343 -11.94 -8.46 42.65
C TRP A 343 -11.78 -9.73 43.51
N PRO A 344 -11.30 -10.88 42.98
CA PRO A 344 -10.77 -11.09 41.62
C PRO A 344 -11.83 -10.95 40.50
N PRO A 345 -11.42 -10.72 39.24
CA PRO A 345 -12.32 -10.37 38.15
C PRO A 345 -12.90 -11.60 37.43
N GLY A 346 -13.09 -12.71 38.16
CA GLY A 346 -13.72 -13.94 37.68
C GLY A 346 -15.18 -13.98 38.10
#